data_AF-A0A2M8NZ12-F1
#
_entry.id   AF-A0A2M8NZ12-F1
#
_cell.length_a   1.000
_cell.length_b   1.000
_cell.length_c   1.000
_cell.angle_alpha   90.00
_cell.angle_beta   90.00
_cell.angle_gamma   90.00
#
_symmetry.space_group_name_H-M   'P 1'
#
loop_
_entity.id
_entity.type
_entity.pdbx_description
1 polymer ?
#
loop_
_entity_poly.entity_id
_entity_poly.type
_entity_poly.pdbx_seq_one_letter_code
_entity_poly.pdbx_strand_id
1 'polypeptide(L)' 'MTFDPTDHPHRRYNPLIGEYVLVSPHRMKRPWQGKVERISEEQRPPYDPTCYLCAGNTRANGEKNPDYT' A
#
# COMPACT_ATOMS: atom_id res chain seq x y z
N MET A 1 -17.88 -19.03 29.10
CA MET A 1 -17.90 -18.43 27.75
C MET A 1 -16.70 -18.94 26.99
N THR A 2 -16.87 -19.35 25.73
CA THR A 2 -15.79 -19.87 24.89
C THR A 2 -15.14 -18.72 24.14
N PHE A 3 -13.81 -18.73 23.99
CA PHE A 3 -13.12 -17.74 23.20
C PHE A 3 -13.43 -17.90 21.70
N ASP A 4 -13.85 -16.82 21.05
CA ASP A 4 -13.98 -16.70 19.59
C ASP A 4 -13.05 -15.59 19.07
N PRO A 5 -12.02 -15.88 18.25
CA PRO A 5 -11.10 -14.87 17.75
C PRO A 5 -11.74 -13.87 16.77
N THR A 6 -12.91 -14.17 16.22
CA THR A 6 -13.64 -13.26 15.33
C THR A 6 -14.41 -12.18 16.09
N ASP A 7 -14.68 -12.42 17.37
CA ASP A 7 -15.44 -11.51 18.23
C ASP A 7 -14.57 -10.87 19.32
N HIS A 8 -13.73 -11.68 19.97
CA HIS A 8 -12.95 -11.27 21.14
C HIS A 8 -11.58 -10.68 20.78
N PRO A 9 -11.16 -9.59 21.44
CA PRO A 9 -9.80 -9.06 21.32
C PRO A 9 -8.73 -10.08 21.73
N HIS A 10 -7.63 -10.13 20.98
CA HIS A 10 -6.52 -11.05 21.24
C HIS A 10 -5.21 -10.52 20.66
N ARG A 11 -4.09 -11.17 20.97
CA ARG A 11 -2.76 -10.84 20.41
C ARG A 11 -2.27 -11.98 19.53
N ARG A 12 -1.62 -11.65 18.42
CA ARG A 12 -0.93 -12.61 17.53
C ARG A 12 0.56 -12.29 17.50
N TYR A 13 1.40 -13.31 17.66
CA TYR A 13 2.85 -13.15 17.60
C TYR A 13 3.33 -13.18 16.15
N ASN A 14 4.19 -12.23 15.78
CA ASN A 14 4.90 -12.19 14.51
C ASN A 14 6.35 -12.69 14.74
N PRO A 15 6.70 -13.92 14.31
CA PRO A 15 8.01 -14.50 14.56
C PRO A 15 9.13 -13.86 13.72
N LEU A 16 8.81 -13.15 12.63
CA LEU A 16 9.83 -12.51 11.78
C LEU A 16 10.46 -11.30 12.46
N ILE A 17 9.71 -10.60 13.32
CA ILE A 17 10.16 -9.38 13.99
C ILE A 17 10.16 -9.52 15.52
N GLY A 18 9.67 -10.64 16.05
CA GLY A 18 9.68 -10.92 17.48
C GLY A 18 8.64 -10.16 18.31
N GLU A 19 7.57 -9.68 17.67
CA GLU A 19 6.60 -8.77 18.30
C GLU A 19 5.17 -9.34 18.31
N TYR A 20 4.29 -8.71 19.09
CA TYR A 20 2.87 -9.04 19.12
C TYR A 20 2.01 -7.94 18.52
N VAL A 21 1.02 -8.32 17.74
CA VAL A 21 -0.01 -7.43 17.19
C VAL A 21 -1.31 -7.62 17.99
N LEU A 22 -1.88 -6.52 18.49
CA LEU A 22 -3.20 -6.49 19.11
C LEU A 22 -4.30 -6.48 18.02
N VAL A 23 -5.19 -7.45 18.07
CA VAL A 23 -6.34 -7.58 17.18
C VAL A 23 -7.60 -7.16 17.95
N SER A 24 -8.28 -6.11 17.47
CA SER A 24 -9.57 -5.64 17.97
C SER A 24 -10.64 -5.80 16.87
N PRO A 25 -11.35 -6.93 16.77
CA PRO A 25 -12.16 -7.27 15.59
C PRO A 25 -13.20 -6.22 15.19
N HIS A 26 -13.78 -5.53 16.17
CA HIS A 26 -14.86 -4.55 15.94
C HIS A 26 -14.37 -3.09 15.79
N ARG A 27 -13.06 -2.84 15.75
CA ARG A 27 -12.51 -1.45 15.78
C ARG A 27 -13.01 -0.57 14.63
N MET A 28 -13.28 -1.17 13.47
CA MET A 28 -13.78 -0.49 12.27
C MET A 28 -15.25 -0.05 12.36
N LYS A 29 -16.03 -0.57 13.33
CA LYS A 29 -17.43 -0.15 13.53
C LYS A 29 -17.57 1.25 14.14
N ARG A 30 -16.47 1.83 14.63
CA ARG A 30 -16.49 3.18 15.20
C ARG A 30 -16.61 4.21 14.07
N PRO A 31 -17.53 5.19 14.17
CA PRO A 31 -17.67 6.23 13.17
C PRO A 31 -16.34 6.93 12.90
N TRP A 32 -15.96 7.02 11.63
CA TRP A 32 -14.79 7.78 11.21
C TRP A 32 -15.21 9.20 10.83
N GLN A 33 -14.70 10.19 11.58
CA GLN A 33 -14.88 11.62 11.32
C GLN A 33 -13.55 12.33 11.06
N GLY A 34 -12.48 11.56 10.91
CA GLY A 34 -11.14 12.07 10.64
C GLY A 34 -10.89 12.31 9.15
N LYS A 35 -9.61 12.47 8.81
CA LYS A 35 -9.15 12.67 7.44
C LYS A 35 -9.52 11.49 6.54
N VAL A 36 -10.00 11.78 5.33
CA VAL A 36 -10.11 10.79 4.26
C VAL A 36 -9.03 11.13 3.24
N GLU A 37 -8.13 10.18 2.97
CA GLU A 37 -7.10 10.37 1.95
C GLU A 37 -7.74 10.43 0.56
N ARG A 38 -7.27 11.35 -0.29
CA ARG A 38 -7.70 11.42 -1.68
C ARG A 38 -7.03 10.30 -2.45
N ILE A 39 -7.80 9.61 -3.28
CA ILE A 39 -7.23 8.71 -4.28
C ILE A 39 -6.55 9.59 -5.33
N SER A 40 -5.42 9.12 -5.86
CA SER A 40 -4.79 9.78 -7.01
C SER A 40 -5.71 9.63 -8.22
N GLU A 41 -6.33 10.72 -8.65
CA GLU A 41 -7.13 10.79 -9.89
C GLU A 41 -6.25 11.06 -11.12
N GLU A 42 -4.93 11.07 -10.95
CA GLU A 42 -3.98 11.34 -12.02
C GLU A 42 -4.07 10.25 -13.11
N GLN A 43 -4.71 10.60 -14.23
CA GLN A 43 -4.63 9.83 -15.45
C GLN A 43 -3.28 10.10 -16.11
N ARG A 44 -2.34 9.18 -15.89
CA ARG A 44 -1.02 9.26 -16.53
C ARG A 44 -1.13 8.84 -17.99
N PRO A 45 -0.44 9.53 -18.91
CA PRO A 45 -0.39 9.08 -20.29
C PRO A 45 0.32 7.71 -20.35
N PRO A 46 0.04 6.88 -21.36
CA PRO A 46 0.75 5.60 -21.55
C PRO A 46 2.25 5.83 -21.83
N TYR A 47 2.60 7.02 -22.31
CA TYR A 47 3.97 7.44 -22.57
C TYR A 47 4.15 8.91 -22.21
N ASP A 48 5.26 9.22 -21.54
CA ASP A 48 5.68 10.58 -21.23
C ASP A 48 7.12 10.77 -21.75
N PRO A 49 7.40 11.74 -22.64
CA PRO A 49 8.75 11.97 -23.17
C PRO A 49 9.76 12.45 -22.12
N THR A 50 9.31 12.89 -20.95
CA THR A 50 10.16 13.33 -19.83
C THR A 50 10.34 12.24 -18.76
N CYS A 51 9.64 11.12 -18.89
CA CYS A 51 9.67 10.00 -17.94
C CYS A 51 10.95 9.16 -18.09
N TYR A 52 11.80 9.18 -17.07
CA TYR A 52 13.06 8.42 -17.04
C TYR A 52 12.89 6.90 -17.09
N LEU A 53 11.69 6.39 -16.83
CA LEU A 53 11.41 4.95 -16.87
C LEU A 53 10.83 4.50 -18.20
N CYS A 54 10.28 5.40 -19.01
CA CYS A 54 9.51 5.08 -20.21
C CYS A 54 10.40 4.57 -21.35
N ALA A 55 9.88 3.65 -22.17
CA ALA A 55 10.59 3.00 -23.27
C ALA A 55 11.27 4.02 -24.21
N GLY A 56 12.50 3.76 -24.66
CA GLY A 56 13.23 4.66 -25.57
C GLY A 56 13.70 6.01 -24.99
N ASN A 57 13.23 6.42 -23.79
CA ASN A 57 13.69 7.64 -23.14
C ASN A 57 15.08 7.49 -22.51
N THR A 58 15.75 8.63 -22.34
CA THR A 58 17.00 8.73 -21.61
C THR A 58 16.73 8.71 -20.11
N ARG A 59 17.39 7.83 -19.37
CA ARG A 59 17.38 7.72 -17.90
C ARG A 59 18.13 8.88 -17.25
N ALA A 60 17.97 9.03 -15.93
CA ALA A 60 18.71 10.01 -15.14
C ALA A 60 20.25 9.84 -15.21
N ASN A 61 20.75 8.63 -15.50
CA ASN A 61 22.18 8.36 -15.70
C ASN A 61 22.67 8.58 -17.14
N GLY A 62 21.81 9.04 -18.06
CA GLY A 62 22.16 9.31 -19.45
C GLY A 62 22.02 8.11 -20.41
N GLU A 63 21.71 6.91 -19.91
CA GLU A 63 21.48 5.73 -20.75
C GLU A 63 20.07 5.73 -21.35
N LYS A 64 19.87 5.16 -22.54
CA LYS A 64 18.53 5.00 -23.11
C LYS A 64 17.87 3.72 -22.64
N ASN A 65 16.59 3.81 -22.27
CA ASN A 65 15.76 2.65 -22.05
C ASN A 65 15.66 1.80 -23.32
N PRO A 66 15.69 0.46 -23.22
CA PRO A 66 15.29 -0.39 -24.32
C PRO A 66 13.83 -0.09 -24.70
N ASP A 67 13.47 -0.39 -25.94
CA ASP A 67 12.08 -0.30 -26.38
C ASP A 67 11.33 -1.54 -25.89
N TYR A 68 10.63 -1.40 -24.76
CA TYR A 68 9.83 -2.47 -24.19
C TYR A 68 8.35 -2.19 -24.49
N THR A 69 7.66 -3.22 -25.01
CA THR A 69 6.22 -3.19 -25.34
C THR A 69 5.34 -3.20 -24.11
#